data_AF-A0A6A9SQT2-F1
#
_entry.id   AF-A0A6A9SQT2-F1
#
_cell.length_a   1.000
_cell.length_b   1.000
_cell.length_c   1.000
_cell.angle_alpha   90.00
_cell.angle_beta   90.00
_cell.angle_gamma   90.00
#
_symmetry.space_group_name_H-M   'P 1'
#
loop_
_entity.id
_entity.type
_entity.pdbx_description
1 polymer ?
#
loop_
_entity_poly.entity_id
_entity_poly.type
_entity_poly.pdbx_seq_one_letter_code
_entity_poly.pdbx_strand_id
1 'polypeptide(L)' 'MSSTIFDKDTLIDLSVNIIPLAILAFFFVAFVAVNPWGSGFTLERVIQFILVGWMLVGLAVLTYVAAKRIEPGDEEVGPH' A
#
# COMPACT_ATOMS: atom_id res chain seq x y z
N MET A 1 -13.91 4.69 -28.99
CA MET A 1 -13.25 4.84 -27.67
C MET A 1 -12.31 3.66 -27.53
N SER A 2 -11.02 3.85 -27.78
CA SER A 2 -10.05 2.74 -27.84
C SER A 2 -9.89 2.12 -26.45
N SER A 3 -10.14 0.82 -26.37
CA SER A 3 -9.80 -0.02 -25.21
C SER A 3 -8.31 0.08 -24.91
N THR A 4 -7.92 0.88 -23.92
CA THR A 4 -6.53 0.89 -23.44
C THR A 4 -6.41 0.36 -22.02
N ILE A 5 -7.13 -0.73 -21.70
CA ILE A 5 -6.85 -1.74 -20.64
C ILE A 5 -6.70 -1.24 -19.18
N PHE A 6 -6.56 0.05 -18.92
CA PHE A 6 -6.62 0.72 -17.62
C PHE A 6 -6.84 2.22 -17.88
N ASP A 7 -7.90 2.80 -17.34
CA ASP A 7 -8.11 4.24 -17.42
C ASP A 7 -6.95 4.97 -16.72
N LYS A 8 -6.44 6.03 -17.35
CA LYS A 8 -5.31 6.80 -16.80
C LYS A 8 -5.57 7.29 -15.38
N ASP A 9 -6.82 7.66 -15.10
CA ASP A 9 -7.25 8.11 -13.78
C ASP A 9 -7.12 7.00 -12.74
N THR A 10 -7.49 5.78 -13.11
CA THR A 10 -7.32 4.59 -12.27
C THR A 10 -5.84 4.27 -12.00
N LEU A 11 -4.97 4.40 -13.01
CA LEU A 11 -3.52 4.25 -12.81
C LEU A 11 -2.98 5.32 -11.87
N ILE A 12 -3.49 6.55 -11.95
CA ILE A 12 -3.12 7.64 -11.05
C ILE A 12 -3.57 7.33 -9.61
N ASP A 13 -4.81 6.89 -9.41
CA ASP A 13 -5.36 6.53 -8.09
C ASP A 13 -4.59 5.38 -7.41
N LEU A 14 -4.18 4.39 -8.21
CA LEU A 14 -3.36 3.29 -7.70
C LEU A 14 -1.93 3.76 -7.38
N SER A 15 -1.36 4.63 -8.22
CA SER A 15 -0.01 5.17 -8.03
C SER A 15 0.09 6.04 -6.77
N VAL A 16 -0.91 6.88 -6.47
CA VAL A 16 -0.92 7.71 -5.24
C VAL A 16 -0.97 6.88 -3.96
N ASN A 17 -1.39 5.61 -4.03
CA ASN A 17 -1.36 4.68 -2.90
C ASN A 17 -0.10 3.80 -2.89
N ILE A 18 0.35 3.32 -4.05
CA ILE A 18 1.54 2.45 -4.16
C ILE A 18 2.82 3.21 -3.82
N ILE A 19 2.96 4.47 -4.25
CA ILE A 19 4.19 5.24 -3.98
C ILE A 19 4.42 5.42 -2.47
N PRO A 20 3.45 5.91 -1.67
CA PRO A 20 3.64 5.99 -0.23
C PRO A 20 3.85 4.62 0.43
N LEU A 21 3.18 3.57 -0.06
CA LEU A 21 3.39 2.20 0.44
C LEU A 21 4.83 1.71 0.22
N ALA A 22 5.40 1.97 -0.96
CA ALA A 22 6.79 1.63 -1.27
C ALA A 22 7.77 2.40 -0.39
N ILE A 23 7.51 3.68 -0.13
CA ILE A 23 8.33 4.51 0.79
C ILE A 23 8.28 3.94 2.21
N LEU A 24 7.09 3.62 2.72
CA LEU A 24 6.92 3.03 4.05
C LEU A 24 7.65 1.69 4.16
N ALA A 25 7.52 0.82 3.15
CA ALA A 25 8.20 -0.47 3.12
C ALA A 25 9.72 -0.31 3.10
N PHE A 26 10.24 0.61 2.29
CA PHE A 26 11.67 0.94 2.24
C PHE A 26 12.19 1.36 3.62
N PHE A 27 11.53 2.32 4.27
CA PHE A 27 11.95 2.80 5.58
C PHE A 27 11.78 1.75 6.67
N PHE A 28 10.73 0.94 6.62
CA PHE A 28 10.54 -0.17 7.55
C PHE A 28 11.74 -1.11 7.49
N VAL A 29 12.15 -1.54 6.30
CA VAL A 29 13.32 -2.40 6.09
C VAL A 29 14.60 -1.69 6.54
N ALA A 30 14.78 -0.42 6.19
CA ALA A 30 15.96 0.36 6.61
C ALA A 30 16.07 0.46 8.14
N PHE A 31 14.96 0.64 8.85
CA PHE A 31 14.92 0.70 10.31
C PHE A 31 15.20 -0.66 10.96
N VAL A 32 14.79 -1.76 10.33
CA VAL A 32 15.18 -3.11 10.76
C VAL A 32 16.68 -3.34 10.58
N ALA A 33 17.26 -2.89 9.47
CA ALA A 33 18.66 -3.17 9.12
C ALA A 33 19.68 -2.28 9.84
N VAL A 34 19.44 -0.96 9.89
CA VAL A 34 20.42 0.03 10.39
C VAL A 34 20.14 0.47 11.81
N ASN A 35 18.86 0.51 12.21
CA ASN A 35 18.37 0.95 13.53
C ASN A 35 19.05 2.23 14.08
N PRO A 36 18.55 3.43 13.72
CA PRO A 36 19.17 4.70 14.09
C PRO A 36 19.05 5.10 15.57
N TRP A 37 18.21 4.41 16.36
CA TRP A 37 17.88 4.79 17.74
C TRP A 37 18.58 3.92 18.80
N GLY A 38 19.53 3.07 18.40
CA GLY A 38 20.33 2.24 19.30
C GLY A 38 19.85 0.80 19.44
N SER A 39 20.73 -0.09 19.91
CA SER A 39 20.45 -1.52 20.07
C SER A 39 19.74 -1.81 21.40
N GLY A 40 18.44 -2.11 21.34
CA GLY A 40 17.66 -2.47 22.53
C GLY A 40 16.15 -2.50 22.28
N PHE A 41 15.40 -2.90 23.31
CA PHE A 41 13.94 -2.80 23.38
C PHE A 41 13.57 -1.48 24.07
N THR A 42 13.72 -0.37 23.35
CA THR A 42 13.40 0.96 23.88
C THR A 42 11.97 1.37 23.47
N LEU A 43 11.36 2.25 24.26
CA LEU A 43 9.98 2.70 24.01
C LEU A 43 9.88 3.43 22.66
N GLU A 44 10.88 4.22 22.30
CA GLU A 44 10.95 5.00 21.06
C GLU A 44 10.94 4.06 19.84
N ARG A 45 11.69 2.96 19.92
CA ARG A 45 11.75 1.96 18.86
C ARG A 45 10.42 1.23 18.70
N VAL A 46 9.78 0.86 19.80
CA VAL A 46 8.45 0.23 19.77
C VAL A 46 7.42 1.17 19.13
N ILE A 47 7.38 2.43 19.58
CA ILE A 47 6.46 3.43 19.03
C ILE A 47 6.73 3.66 17.53
N GLN A 48 7.99 3.79 17.12
CA GLN A 48 8.35 3.95 15.71
C GLN A 48 7.84 2.80 14.85
N PHE A 49 8.09 1.55 15.25
CA PHE A 49 7.63 0.38 14.49
C PHE A 49 6.11 0.26 14.48
N ILE A 50 5.43 0.63 15.56
CA ILE A 50 3.97 0.71 15.59
C ILE A 50 3.48 1.76 14.60
N LEU A 51 4.03 2.98 14.61
CA LEU A 51 3.59 4.06 13.73
C LEU A 51 3.81 3.71 12.25
N VAL A 52 5.01 3.27 11.89
CA VAL A 52 5.34 2.91 10.50
C VAL A 52 4.58 1.66 10.08
N GLY A 53 4.55 0.62 10.93
CA GLY A 53 3.86 -0.64 10.65
C GLY A 53 2.35 -0.47 10.52
N TRP A 54 1.73 0.33 11.39
CA TRP A 54 0.30 0.63 11.34
C TRP A 54 -0.06 1.37 10.05
N MET A 55 0.72 2.39 9.69
CA MET A 55 0.51 3.12 8.43
C MET A 55 0.72 2.22 7.21
N LEU A 56 1.74 1.36 7.23
CA LEU A 56 2.02 0.42 6.14
C LEU A 56 0.88 -0.57 5.95
N VAL A 57 0.39 -1.18 7.03
CA VAL A 57 -0.73 -2.14 6.98
C VAL A 57 -2.03 -1.44 6.57
N GLY A 58 -2.34 -0.29 7.18
CA GLY A 58 -3.55 0.47 6.86
C GLY A 58 -3.59 0.87 5.38
N LEU A 59 -2.48 1.40 4.85
CA LEU A 59 -2.39 1.78 3.45
C LEU A 59 -2.41 0.57 2.53
N ALA A 60 -1.77 -0.55 2.89
CA ALA A 60 -1.84 -1.79 2.12
C ALA A 60 -3.28 -2.30 1.99
N VAL A 61 -4.05 -2.28 3.08
CA VAL A 61 -5.46 -2.65 3.08
C VAL A 61 -6.27 -1.72 2.18
N LEU A 62 -6.08 -0.40 2.31
CA LEU A 62 -6.79 0.57 1.46
C LEU A 62 -6.44 0.40 -0.03
N THR A 63 -5.17 0.19 -0.34
CA THR A 63 -4.68 -0.06 -1.71
C THR A 63 -5.32 -1.33 -2.28
N TYR A 64 -5.37 -2.41 -1.50
CA TYR A 64 -6.00 -3.66 -1.90
C TYR A 64 -7.50 -3.50 -2.16
N VAL A 65 -8.21 -2.82 -1.26
CA VAL A 65 -9.65 -2.55 -1.43
C VAL A 65 -9.90 -1.67 -2.65
N ALA A 66 -9.05 -0.68 -2.92
CA ALA A 66 -9.14 0.15 -4.11
C ALA A 66 -8.94 -0.69 -5.39
N ALA A 67 -7.87 -1.50 -5.44
CA ALA A 67 -7.59 -2.38 -6.58
C ALA A 67 -8.74 -3.36 -6.86
N LYS A 68 -9.29 -3.99 -5.81
CA LYS A 68 -10.41 -4.93 -5.95
C LYS A 68 -11.70 -4.29 -6.49
N ARG A 69 -11.93 -3.00 -6.24
CA ARG A 69 -13.09 -2.27 -6.79
C ARG A 69 -12.91 -1.86 -8.24
N ILE A 70 -11.67 -1.83 -8.72
CA ILE A 70 -11.32 -1.47 -10.09
C ILE A 70 -11.41 -2.69 -11.02
N GLU A 71 -11.28 -3.91 -10.50
CA GLU A 71 -11.53 -5.13 -11.27
C GLU A 71 -12.94 -5.06 -11.87
N PRO A 72 -13.07 -5.04 -13.22
CA PRO A 72 -14.37 -5.10 -13.86
C PRO A 72 -15.04 -6.38 -13.40
N GLY A 73 -16.25 -6.30 -12.87
CA GLY A 73 -16.97 -7.47 -12.37
C GLY A 73 -17.06 -8.54 -13.46
N ASP A 74 -16.48 -9.71 -13.20
CA ASP A 74 -16.82 -10.97 -13.88
C ASP A 74 -18.25 -11.43 -13.46
N GLU A 75 -19.22 -10.51 -13.39
CA GLU A 75 -20.61 -10.78 -12.97
C GLU A 75 -21.65 -10.45 -14.05
N GLU A 76 -21.26 -10.03 -15.27
CA GLU A 76 -22.18 -9.91 -16.42
C GLU A 76 -21.87 -10.94 -17.53
N VAL A 77 -21.88 -12.23 -17.19
CA VAL A 77 -22.13 -13.31 -18.17
C VAL A 77 -23.22 -14.24 -17.64
N GLY A 78 -24.43 -13.71 -17.53
CA GLY A 78 -25.67 -14.48 -17.41
C GLY A 78 -26.49 -14.31 -18.70
N PRO A 79 -26.88 -15.39 -19.41
CA PRO A 79 -27.53 -15.26 -20.71
C PRO A 79 -29.02 -14.95 -20.55
N HIS A 80 -29.44 -13.70 -20.76
CA HIS A 80 -30.83 -13.35 -21.05
C HIS A 80 -30.90 -12.15 -22.01
#